data_AF-A0A433J5L7-F1
#
_entry.id   AF-A0A433J5L7-F1
#
_cell.length_a   1.000
_cell.length_b   1.000
_cell.length_c   1.000
_cell.angle_alpha   90.00
_cell.angle_beta   90.00
_cell.angle_gamma   90.00
#
_symmetry.space_group_name_H-M   'P 1'
#
loop_
_entity.id
_entity.type
_entity.pdbx_description
1 polymer ?
#
loop_
_entity_poly.entity_id
_entity_poly.type
_entity_poly.pdbx_seq_one_letter_code
_entity_poly.pdbx_strand_id
1 'polypeptide(L)'
;MTDLLNDPFVQSSLLPLILGAVAVGVLRLVGGARTGRLLAPAGIALAFLGLFILVVGLPAFPPPSSMGKLFWSAAGGLVLGLAADALGLKGRPVSVAVAVWLVLALGWIAGPALDSLAAAVPLLVLLAVGAWVAFGGSAPDGHSPGSSSAAAPAAVLLALALAVGVTALIGSSASLAQLGLALTAATGGFLLWNWPTERHVWGASGRVALGLPLLLAAILALYTQVQAATLLLALPALAAEPLRRRLPIPDTGFGPALGTVAVTVLAVLPALVAIAAAWALSGGEASPY
;
A
#
# COMPACT_ATOMS: atom_id res chain seq x y z
N MET A 1 -17.68 -19.16 22.49
CA MET A 1 -17.22 -18.99 21.09
C MET A 1 -17.83 -17.77 20.41
N THR A 2 -19.03 -17.32 20.82
CA THR A 2 -19.64 -16.05 20.38
C THR A 2 -18.87 -14.78 20.80
N ASP A 3 -18.07 -14.83 21.87
CA ASP A 3 -17.30 -13.67 22.34
C ASP A 3 -16.10 -13.30 21.46
N LEU A 4 -15.49 -14.26 20.75
CA LEU A 4 -14.33 -14.00 19.87
C LEU A 4 -14.68 -13.18 18.62
N LEU A 5 -15.92 -13.26 18.14
CA LEU A 5 -16.38 -12.48 16.97
C LEU A 5 -16.72 -11.03 17.32
N ASN A 6 -16.96 -10.74 18.60
CA ASN A 6 -17.21 -9.40 19.11
C ASN A 6 -15.94 -8.75 19.68
N ASP A 7 -14.82 -9.46 19.67
CA ASP A 7 -13.53 -8.90 20.09
C ASP A 7 -13.10 -7.82 19.07
N PRO A 8 -12.92 -6.55 19.51
CA PRO A 8 -12.48 -5.47 18.64
C PRO A 8 -11.19 -5.79 17.88
N PHE A 9 -10.31 -6.60 18.47
CA PHE A 9 -9.07 -7.04 17.84
C PHE A 9 -9.33 -7.96 16.64
N VAL A 10 -10.29 -8.88 16.76
CA VAL A 10 -10.66 -9.82 15.69
C VAL A 10 -11.35 -9.08 14.54
N GLN A 11 -12.25 -8.14 14.86
CA GLN A 11 -12.94 -7.33 13.85
C GLN A 11 -11.99 -6.38 13.12
N SER A 12 -11.01 -5.80 13.83
CA SER A 12 -10.12 -4.77 13.26
C SER A 12 -8.88 -5.33 12.55
N SER A 13 -8.47 -6.56 12.88
CA SER A 13 -7.18 -7.12 12.39
C SER A 13 -7.37 -8.42 11.60
N LEU A 14 -8.13 -9.37 12.14
CA LEU A 14 -8.27 -10.70 11.56
C LEU A 14 -9.16 -10.69 10.31
N LEU A 15 -10.26 -9.94 10.35
CA LEU A 15 -11.21 -9.86 9.25
C LEU A 15 -10.60 -9.20 8.00
N PRO A 16 -9.86 -8.07 8.08
CA PRO A 16 -9.10 -7.54 6.94
C PRO A 16 -8.06 -8.50 6.38
N LEU A 17 -7.34 -9.22 7.25
CA LEU A 17 -6.33 -10.20 6.85
C LEU A 17 -6.97 -11.35 6.06
N ILE A 18 -8.07 -11.91 6.56
CA ILE A 18 -8.80 -13.00 5.92
C ILE A 18 -9.38 -12.53 4.59
N LEU A 19 -10.05 -11.36 4.55
CA LEU A 19 -10.61 -10.81 3.32
C LEU A 19 -9.52 -10.56 2.27
N GLY A 20 -8.37 -10.01 2.67
CA GLY A 20 -7.22 -9.82 1.80
C GLY A 20 -6.67 -11.14 1.26
N ALA A 21 -6.45 -12.12 2.13
CA ALA A 21 -5.95 -13.45 1.74
C ALA A 21 -6.93 -14.19 0.81
N VAL A 22 -8.23 -14.07 1.07
CA VAL A 22 -9.30 -14.65 0.24
C VAL A 22 -9.38 -13.93 -1.11
N ALA A 23 -9.37 -12.59 -1.15
CA ALA A 23 -9.43 -11.83 -2.39
C ALA A 23 -8.25 -12.15 -3.31
N VAL A 24 -7.03 -12.21 -2.77
CA VAL A 24 -5.82 -12.62 -3.50
C VAL A 24 -5.97 -14.05 -4.02
N GLY A 25 -6.46 -14.97 -3.18
CA GLY A 25 -6.71 -16.37 -3.56
C GLY A 25 -7.75 -16.52 -4.67
N VAL A 26 -8.88 -15.83 -4.56
CA VAL A 26 -9.97 -15.85 -5.54
C VAL A 26 -9.51 -15.32 -6.89
N LEU A 27 -8.86 -14.15 -6.94
CA LEU A 27 -8.38 -13.58 -8.20
C LEU A 27 -7.31 -14.45 -8.86
N ARG A 28 -6.45 -15.09 -8.06
CA ARG A 28 -5.50 -16.09 -8.55
C ARG A 28 -6.21 -17.28 -9.19
N LEU A 29 -7.26 -17.81 -8.55
CA LEU A 29 -7.98 -19.00 -9.03
C LEU A 29 -8.83 -18.69 -10.26
N VAL A 30 -9.54 -17.56 -10.27
CA VAL A 30 -10.42 -17.13 -11.37
C VAL A 30 -9.62 -16.80 -12.64
N GLY A 31 -8.43 -16.21 -12.50
CA GLY A 31 -7.57 -15.89 -13.65
C GLY A 31 -6.80 -17.09 -14.23
N GLY A 32 -6.94 -18.30 -13.66
CA GLY A 32 -6.22 -19.49 -14.12
C GLY A 32 -4.69 -19.44 -13.94
N ALA A 33 -3.99 -20.45 -14.47
CA ALA A 33 -2.58 -20.68 -14.17
C ALA A 33 -1.61 -19.55 -14.60
N ARG A 34 -1.96 -18.81 -15.66
CA ARG A 34 -1.11 -17.78 -16.28
C ARG A 34 -1.56 -16.36 -15.92
N THR A 35 -2.82 -16.02 -16.16
CA THR A 35 -3.37 -14.68 -15.90
C THR A 35 -3.61 -14.45 -14.41
N GLY A 36 -4.02 -15.47 -13.66
CA GLY A 36 -4.25 -15.37 -12.21
C GLY A 36 -3.02 -14.95 -11.40
N ARG A 37 -1.81 -15.28 -11.88
CA ARG A 37 -0.56 -14.81 -11.24
C ARG A 37 -0.31 -13.31 -11.40
N LEU A 38 -0.81 -12.72 -12.50
CA LEU A 38 -0.70 -11.29 -12.80
C LEU A 38 -1.79 -10.49 -12.10
N LEU A 39 -2.97 -11.07 -11.92
CA LEU A 39 -4.11 -10.43 -11.26
C LEU A 39 -4.04 -10.49 -9.73
N ALA A 40 -3.24 -11.39 -9.16
CA ALA A 40 -3.14 -11.60 -7.71
C ALA A 40 -2.87 -10.30 -6.90
N PRO A 41 -1.97 -9.37 -7.31
CA PRO A 41 -1.75 -8.13 -6.57
C PRO A 41 -2.96 -7.19 -6.59
N ALA A 42 -3.84 -7.28 -7.60
CA ALA A 42 -5.10 -6.53 -7.62
C ALA A 42 -6.03 -6.89 -6.45
N GLY A 43 -5.84 -8.07 -5.85
CA GLY A 43 -6.53 -8.49 -4.63
C GLY A 43 -6.30 -7.56 -3.46
N ILE A 44 -5.14 -6.88 -3.40
CA ILE A 44 -4.84 -5.89 -2.35
C ILE A 44 -5.77 -4.69 -2.48
N ALA A 45 -5.86 -4.11 -3.68
CA ALA A 45 -6.74 -2.97 -3.95
C ALA A 45 -8.23 -3.35 -3.89
N LEU A 46 -8.59 -4.56 -4.31
CA LEU A 46 -9.96 -5.08 -4.19
C LEU A 46 -10.37 -5.29 -2.73
N ALA A 47 -9.48 -5.86 -1.90
CA ALA A 47 -9.71 -5.99 -0.46
C ALA A 47 -9.83 -4.63 0.22
N PHE A 48 -8.97 -3.67 -0.15
CA PHE A 48 -9.06 -2.29 0.33
C PHE A 48 -10.43 -1.66 0.02
N LEU A 49 -10.92 -1.78 -1.23
CA LEU A 49 -12.25 -1.24 -1.60
C LEU A 49 -13.39 -1.97 -0.88
N GLY A 50 -13.32 -3.28 -0.74
CA GLY A 50 -14.32 -4.06 0.00
C GLY A 50 -14.39 -3.64 1.47
N LEU A 51 -13.24 -3.45 2.10
CA LEU A 51 -13.13 -2.95 3.47
C LEU A 51 -13.56 -1.49 3.59
N PHE A 52 -13.26 -0.66 2.58
CA PHE A 52 -13.78 0.71 2.53
C PHE A 52 -15.31 0.73 2.54
N ILE A 53 -15.96 -0.09 1.72
CA ILE A 53 -17.42 -0.18 1.70
C ILE A 53 -17.95 -0.66 3.06
N LEU A 54 -17.27 -1.62 3.70
CA LEU A 54 -17.68 -2.13 5.01
C LEU A 54 -17.55 -1.10 6.14
N VAL A 55 -16.46 -0.32 6.13
CA VAL A 55 -16.12 0.62 7.21
C VAL A 55 -16.79 1.99 7.01
N VAL A 56 -16.75 2.52 5.78
CA VAL A 56 -17.17 3.88 5.45
C VAL A 56 -18.51 3.91 4.70
N GLY A 57 -18.87 2.81 4.03
CA GLY A 57 -20.01 2.76 3.12
C GLY A 57 -19.64 3.10 1.68
N LEU A 58 -20.56 2.83 0.74
CA LEU A 58 -20.37 3.18 -0.66
C LEU A 58 -20.58 4.70 -0.86
N PRO A 59 -19.57 5.46 -1.30
CA PRO A 59 -19.70 6.90 -1.43
C PRO A 59 -20.54 7.29 -2.65
N ALA A 60 -21.28 8.39 -2.52
CA ALA A 60 -22.03 8.99 -3.63
C ALA A 60 -21.11 9.45 -4.77
N PHE A 61 -21.69 9.59 -5.97
CA PHE A 61 -21.02 10.13 -7.14
C PHE A 61 -21.82 11.32 -7.70
N PRO A 62 -21.23 12.53 -7.82
CA PRO A 62 -19.85 12.89 -7.48
C PRO A 62 -19.59 12.94 -5.96
N PRO A 63 -18.38 12.55 -5.49
CA PRO A 63 -18.08 12.51 -4.06
C PRO A 63 -17.83 13.92 -3.49
N PRO A 64 -18.56 14.36 -2.45
CA PRO A 64 -18.30 15.64 -1.80
C PRO A 64 -17.09 15.59 -0.84
N SER A 65 -16.76 14.41 -0.31
CA SER A 65 -15.70 14.24 0.71
C SER A 65 -14.40 13.70 0.14
N SER A 66 -13.27 14.01 0.80
CA SER A 66 -11.94 13.46 0.44
C SER A 66 -11.90 11.93 0.54
N MET A 67 -12.63 11.34 1.50
CA MET A 67 -12.78 9.89 1.62
C MET A 67 -13.53 9.29 0.41
N GLY A 68 -14.59 9.94 -0.08
CA GLY A 68 -15.26 9.52 -1.31
C GLY A 68 -14.34 9.60 -2.53
N LYS A 69 -13.52 10.65 -2.63
CA LYS A 69 -12.50 10.78 -3.69
C LYS A 69 -11.43 9.70 -3.61
N LEU A 70 -11.00 9.31 -2.42
CA LEU A 70 -10.09 8.18 -2.20
C LEU A 70 -10.67 6.87 -2.75
N PHE A 71 -11.93 6.57 -2.43
CA PHE A 71 -12.59 5.36 -2.95
C PHE A 71 -12.61 5.33 -4.48
N TRP A 72 -13.09 6.40 -5.11
CA TRP A 72 -13.19 6.47 -6.57
C TRP A 72 -11.81 6.50 -7.25
N SER A 73 -10.81 7.12 -6.62
CA SER A 73 -9.42 7.09 -7.09
C SER A 73 -8.83 5.68 -7.01
N ALA A 74 -9.06 4.97 -5.90
CA ALA A 74 -8.63 3.59 -5.72
C ALA A 74 -9.33 2.64 -6.70
N ALA A 75 -10.63 2.83 -6.95
CA ALA A 75 -11.40 2.08 -7.94
C ALA A 75 -10.88 2.31 -9.37
N GLY A 76 -10.64 3.57 -9.75
CA GLY A 76 -10.05 3.92 -11.04
C GLY A 76 -8.65 3.33 -11.22
N GLY A 77 -7.85 3.35 -10.16
CA GLY A 77 -6.54 2.70 -10.13
C GLY A 77 -6.65 1.18 -10.32
N LEU A 78 -7.54 0.52 -9.58
CA LEU A 78 -7.77 -0.93 -9.69
C LEU A 78 -8.14 -1.32 -11.13
N VAL A 79 -9.07 -0.59 -11.75
CA VAL A 79 -9.48 -0.83 -13.15
C VAL A 79 -8.28 -0.64 -14.09
N LEU A 80 -7.50 0.42 -13.92
CA LEU A 80 -6.31 0.69 -14.73
C LEU A 80 -5.26 -0.43 -14.59
N GLY A 81 -4.99 -0.87 -13.36
CA GLY A 81 -4.04 -1.95 -13.08
C GLY A 81 -4.50 -3.30 -13.64
N LEU A 82 -5.75 -3.66 -13.40
CA LEU A 82 -6.37 -4.88 -13.94
C LEU A 82 -6.38 -4.89 -15.47
N ALA A 83 -6.78 -3.77 -16.10
CA ALA A 83 -6.80 -3.65 -17.55
C ALA A 83 -5.39 -3.77 -18.14
N ALA A 84 -4.40 -3.10 -17.55
CA ALA A 84 -3.02 -3.19 -18.00
C ALA A 84 -2.46 -4.63 -17.87
N ASP A 85 -2.72 -5.31 -16.75
CA ASP A 85 -2.28 -6.68 -16.54
C ASP A 85 -3.02 -7.68 -17.45
N ALA A 86 -4.33 -7.51 -17.67
CA ALA A 86 -5.13 -8.35 -18.56
C ALA A 86 -4.72 -8.19 -20.03
N LEU A 87 -4.34 -6.97 -20.45
CA LEU A 87 -3.82 -6.67 -21.78
C LEU A 87 -2.33 -7.02 -21.92
N GLY A 88 -1.67 -7.47 -20.85
CA GLY A 88 -0.24 -7.80 -20.86
C GLY A 88 0.68 -6.61 -21.12
N LEU A 89 0.21 -5.38 -20.87
CA LEU A 89 0.99 -4.15 -21.07
C LEU A 89 2.15 -4.10 -20.08
N LYS A 90 3.32 -3.66 -20.54
CA LYS A 90 4.54 -3.57 -19.73
C LYS A 90 5.36 -2.34 -20.08
N GLY A 91 6.31 -2.01 -19.22
CA GLY A 91 7.29 -0.96 -19.44
C GLY A 91 6.72 0.45 -19.30
N ARG A 92 7.30 1.38 -20.07
CA ARG A 92 7.05 2.82 -19.97
C ARG A 92 5.57 3.26 -20.11
N PRO A 93 4.73 2.71 -21.02
CA PRO A 93 3.34 3.16 -21.12
C PRO A 93 2.53 2.89 -19.85
N VAL A 94 2.74 1.74 -19.21
CA VAL A 94 2.11 1.42 -17.92
C VAL A 94 2.61 2.36 -16.82
N SER A 95 3.91 2.63 -16.78
CA SER A 95 4.51 3.55 -15.81
C SER A 95 3.93 4.96 -15.95
N VAL A 96 3.78 5.46 -17.18
CA VAL A 96 3.14 6.76 -17.45
C VAL A 96 1.66 6.73 -17.04
N ALA A 97 0.92 5.68 -17.35
CA ALA A 97 -0.48 5.56 -16.97
C ALA A 97 -0.66 5.58 -15.44
N VAL A 98 0.18 4.85 -14.69
CA VAL A 98 0.20 4.87 -13.22
C VAL A 98 0.59 6.24 -12.68
N ALA A 99 1.60 6.90 -13.27
CA ALA A 99 2.00 8.25 -12.85
C ALA A 99 0.87 9.27 -13.06
N VAL A 100 0.23 9.25 -14.23
CA VAL A 100 -0.90 10.12 -14.56
C VAL A 100 -2.06 9.86 -13.60
N TRP A 101 -2.40 8.60 -13.33
CA TRP A 101 -3.42 8.25 -12.35
C TRP A 101 -3.09 8.81 -10.95
N LEU A 102 -1.86 8.64 -10.47
CA LEU A 102 -1.44 9.15 -9.17
C LEU A 102 -1.52 10.68 -9.09
N VAL A 103 -1.04 11.38 -10.13
CA VAL A 103 -1.10 12.85 -10.21
C VAL A 103 -2.54 13.33 -10.16
N LEU A 104 -3.43 12.71 -10.95
CA LEU A 104 -4.85 13.08 -10.99
C LEU A 104 -5.55 12.77 -9.67
N ALA A 105 -5.29 11.60 -9.07
CA ALA A 105 -5.88 11.19 -7.80
C ALA A 105 -5.44 12.11 -6.64
N LEU A 106 -4.13 12.34 -6.52
CA LEU A 106 -3.56 13.23 -5.49
C LEU A 106 -4.03 14.66 -5.70
N GLY A 107 -4.03 15.17 -6.92
CA GLY A 107 -4.53 16.51 -7.24
C GLY A 107 -6.02 16.66 -6.93
N TRP A 108 -6.83 15.65 -7.21
CA TRP A 108 -8.27 15.68 -6.93
C TRP A 108 -8.58 15.64 -5.43
N ILE A 109 -7.84 14.81 -4.68
CA ILE A 109 -7.94 14.73 -3.22
C ILE A 109 -7.45 16.02 -2.59
N ALA A 110 -6.26 16.50 -2.94
CA ALA A 110 -5.60 17.64 -2.30
C ALA A 110 -6.18 19.00 -2.71
N GLY A 111 -6.80 19.12 -3.89
CA GLY A 111 -7.25 20.38 -4.46
C GLY A 111 -7.95 21.34 -3.48
N PRO A 112 -8.94 20.89 -2.68
CA PRO A 112 -9.64 21.74 -1.72
C PRO A 112 -8.80 22.19 -0.50
N ALA A 113 -7.61 21.62 -0.28
CA ALA A 113 -6.73 21.95 0.85
C ALA A 113 -5.51 22.79 0.43
N LEU A 114 -5.37 23.12 -0.86
CA LEU A 114 -4.22 23.85 -1.40
C LEU A 114 -4.38 25.37 -1.26
N ASP A 115 -4.52 25.83 -0.01
CA ASP A 115 -4.68 27.25 0.30
C ASP A 115 -3.38 27.90 0.77
N SER A 116 -2.32 27.12 0.97
CA SER A 116 -1.02 27.60 1.46
C SER A 116 0.17 26.81 0.91
N LEU A 117 1.36 27.44 0.92
CA LEU A 117 2.62 26.77 0.59
C LEU A 117 2.93 25.61 1.55
N ALA A 118 2.52 25.70 2.82
CA ALA A 118 2.71 24.63 3.79
C ALA A 118 1.94 23.35 3.41
N ALA A 119 0.74 23.49 2.84
CA ALA A 119 -0.05 22.37 2.32
C ALA A 119 0.49 21.82 0.98
N ALA A 120 1.21 22.63 0.19
CA ALA A 120 1.81 22.20 -1.08
C ALA A 120 3.02 21.28 -0.89
N VAL A 121 3.81 21.47 0.18
CA VAL A 121 5.00 20.66 0.48
C VAL A 121 4.70 19.15 0.58
N PRO A 122 3.74 18.69 1.42
CA PRO A 122 3.44 17.26 1.52
C PRO A 122 2.94 16.69 0.18
N LEU A 123 2.15 17.46 -0.59
CA LEU A 123 1.72 17.03 -1.92
C LEU A 123 2.92 16.84 -2.87
N LEU A 124 3.87 17.76 -2.90
CA LEU A 124 5.07 17.64 -3.74
C LEU A 124 5.92 16.41 -3.35
N VAL A 125 6.07 16.14 -2.06
CA VAL A 125 6.75 14.93 -1.60
C VAL A 125 6.01 13.68 -2.05
N LEU A 126 4.68 13.63 -1.88
CA LEU A 126 3.86 12.49 -2.30
C LEU A 126 3.90 12.30 -3.82
N LEU A 127 3.95 13.37 -4.61
CA LEU A 127 4.13 13.29 -6.06
C LEU A 127 5.51 12.76 -6.45
N ALA A 128 6.57 13.17 -5.73
CA ALA A 128 7.92 12.65 -5.97
C ALA A 128 8.01 11.14 -5.63
N VAL A 129 7.41 10.72 -4.52
CA VAL A 129 7.32 9.30 -4.15
C VAL A 129 6.41 8.56 -5.14
N GLY A 130 5.32 9.17 -5.59
CA GLY A 130 4.44 8.61 -6.62
C GLY A 130 5.15 8.40 -7.96
N ALA A 131 6.02 9.33 -8.35
CA ALA A 131 6.89 9.16 -9.52
C ALA A 131 7.86 7.98 -9.30
N TRP A 132 8.43 7.83 -8.10
CA TRP A 132 9.24 6.65 -7.78
C TRP A 132 8.43 5.35 -7.86
N VAL A 133 7.19 5.31 -7.36
CA VAL A 133 6.31 4.15 -7.47
C VAL A 133 6.00 3.81 -8.93
N ALA A 134 5.74 4.82 -9.75
CA ALA A 134 5.43 4.64 -11.16
C ALA A 134 6.63 4.16 -11.99
N PHE A 135 7.82 4.72 -11.75
CA PHE A 135 9.00 4.53 -12.60
C PHE A 135 10.10 3.65 -11.99
N GLY A 136 10.13 3.42 -10.68
CA GLY A 136 11.23 2.75 -9.96
C GLY A 136 11.48 1.30 -10.38
N GLY A 137 10.46 0.61 -10.92
CA GLY A 137 10.59 -0.72 -11.51
C GLY A 137 10.78 -0.75 -13.04
N SER A 138 11.03 0.40 -13.68
CA SER A 138 11.17 0.53 -15.14
C SER A 138 12.63 0.58 -15.61
N ALA A 139 13.59 0.30 -14.72
CA ALA A 139 15.00 0.29 -15.09
C ALA A 139 15.24 -0.72 -16.23
N PRO A 140 15.96 -0.31 -17.30
CA PRO A 140 16.33 -1.18 -18.40
C PRO A 140 17.49 -2.09 -17.99
N ASP A 141 17.31 -2.91 -16.97
CA ASP A 141 18.32 -3.88 -16.59
C ASP A 141 18.19 -5.08 -17.53
N GLY A 142 19.19 -5.24 -18.41
CA GLY A 142 19.34 -6.34 -19.38
C GLY A 142 19.56 -7.72 -18.77
N HIS A 143 19.01 -7.98 -17.59
CA HIS A 143 19.05 -9.28 -16.93
C HIS A 143 17.66 -9.91 -16.98
N SER A 144 17.56 -10.96 -17.79
CA SER A 144 16.54 -12.01 -17.85
C SER A 144 15.09 -11.64 -17.48
N PRO A 145 14.13 -11.74 -18.42
CA PRO A 145 12.70 -11.55 -18.13
C PRO A 145 12.17 -12.65 -17.20
N GLY A 146 12.31 -12.47 -15.90
CA GLY A 146 11.84 -13.44 -14.91
C GLY A 146 12.14 -13.18 -13.42
N SER A 147 12.97 -12.18 -13.05
CA SER A 147 13.51 -12.10 -11.67
C SER A 147 13.16 -10.85 -10.85
N SER A 148 12.18 -10.04 -11.25
CA SER A 148 11.75 -8.92 -10.39
C SER A 148 10.92 -9.45 -9.22
N SER A 149 11.56 -9.57 -8.05
CA SER A 149 10.96 -10.06 -6.82
C SER A 149 9.70 -9.28 -6.45
N ALA A 150 8.57 -9.98 -6.27
CA ALA A 150 7.31 -9.36 -5.86
C ALA A 150 7.27 -9.05 -4.35
N ALA A 151 8.13 -9.68 -3.57
CA ALA A 151 8.23 -9.50 -2.13
C ALA A 151 8.68 -8.09 -1.74
N ALA A 152 9.66 -7.53 -2.45
CA ALA A 152 10.21 -6.21 -2.17
C ALA A 152 9.17 -5.08 -2.22
N PRO A 153 8.47 -4.84 -3.35
CA PRO A 153 7.48 -3.76 -3.41
C PRO A 153 6.25 -4.04 -2.53
N ALA A 154 5.89 -5.31 -2.29
CA ALA A 154 4.85 -5.66 -1.33
C ALA A 154 5.27 -5.33 0.12
N ALA A 155 6.52 -5.57 0.50
CA ALA A 155 7.07 -5.19 1.81
C ALA A 155 7.06 -3.66 2.00
N VAL A 156 7.39 -2.90 0.95
CA VAL A 156 7.30 -1.44 0.96
C VAL A 156 5.84 -0.98 1.14
N LEU A 157 4.90 -1.55 0.39
CA LEU A 157 3.48 -1.26 0.54
C LEU A 157 3.03 -1.52 1.97
N LEU A 158 3.38 -2.70 2.52
CA LEU A 158 3.04 -3.10 3.88
C LEU A 158 3.56 -2.08 4.90
N ALA A 159 4.83 -1.67 4.78
CA ALA A 159 5.46 -0.71 5.67
C ALA A 159 4.82 0.67 5.59
N LEU A 160 4.57 1.19 4.38
CA LEU A 160 3.93 2.50 4.20
C LEU A 160 2.49 2.50 4.69
N ALA A 161 1.71 1.45 4.39
CA ALA A 161 0.36 1.29 4.89
C ALA A 161 0.31 1.19 6.42
N LEU A 162 1.28 0.47 7.01
CA LEU A 162 1.39 0.34 8.47
C LEU A 162 1.71 1.68 9.13
N ALA A 163 2.69 2.40 8.58
CA ALA A 163 3.04 3.73 9.06
C ALA A 163 1.82 4.67 9.01
N VAL A 164 1.12 4.73 7.87
CA VAL A 164 -0.06 5.59 7.72
C VAL A 164 -1.22 5.15 8.64
N GLY A 165 -1.50 3.85 8.74
CA GLY A 165 -2.59 3.34 9.58
C GLY A 165 -2.38 3.60 11.07
N VAL A 166 -1.18 3.32 11.59
CA VAL A 166 -0.89 3.52 13.01
C VAL A 166 -0.74 5.01 13.35
N THR A 167 -0.13 5.81 12.48
CA THR A 167 -0.08 7.28 12.69
C THR A 167 -1.46 7.92 12.62
N ALA A 168 -2.36 7.42 11.78
CA ALA A 168 -3.76 7.84 11.78
C ALA A 168 -4.49 7.50 13.08
N LEU A 169 -4.18 6.37 13.70
CA LEU A 169 -4.73 5.99 15.00
C LEU A 169 -4.27 6.97 16.09
N ILE A 170 -2.98 7.32 16.10
CA ILE A 170 -2.42 8.34 17.02
C ILE A 170 -3.07 9.71 16.77
N GLY A 171 -3.33 10.04 15.50
CA GLY A 171 -3.99 11.27 15.07
C GLY A 171 -5.51 11.31 15.17
N SER A 172 -6.11 10.44 16.00
CA SER A 172 -7.56 10.33 16.24
C SER A 172 -8.43 10.18 14.98
N SER A 173 -7.89 9.58 13.92
CA SER A 173 -8.64 9.26 12.69
C SER A 173 -8.90 7.76 12.57
N ALA A 174 -9.95 7.29 13.24
CA ALA A 174 -10.33 5.88 13.27
C ALA A 174 -10.54 5.27 11.88
N SER A 175 -11.21 5.99 10.97
CA SER A 175 -11.47 5.48 9.61
C SER A 175 -10.21 5.34 8.77
N LEU A 176 -9.26 6.29 8.86
CA LEU A 176 -7.99 6.20 8.16
C LEU A 176 -7.09 5.12 8.77
N ALA A 177 -7.12 4.95 10.09
CA ALA A 177 -6.42 3.88 10.78
C ALA A 177 -6.91 2.50 10.33
N GLN A 178 -8.23 2.29 10.34
CA GLN A 178 -8.84 1.05 9.89
C GLN A 178 -8.49 0.74 8.43
N LEU A 179 -8.55 1.73 7.54
CA LEU A 179 -8.19 1.56 6.13
C LEU A 179 -6.69 1.30 5.90
N GLY A 180 -5.81 1.99 6.63
CA GLY A 180 -4.37 1.77 6.56
C GLY A 180 -3.98 0.39 7.06
N LEU A 181 -4.48 0.00 8.24
CA LEU A 181 -4.25 -1.33 8.80
C LEU A 181 -4.88 -2.45 7.95
N ALA A 182 -6.05 -2.20 7.36
CA ALA A 182 -6.66 -3.08 6.38
C ALA A 182 -5.76 -3.32 5.17
N LEU A 183 -5.16 -2.26 4.64
CA LEU A 183 -4.24 -2.34 3.52
C LEU A 183 -2.94 -3.08 3.90
N THR A 184 -2.41 -2.85 5.11
CA THR A 184 -1.30 -3.61 5.68
C THR A 184 -1.63 -5.10 5.74
N ALA A 185 -2.79 -5.45 6.31
CA ALA A 185 -3.24 -6.83 6.45
C ALA A 185 -3.45 -7.52 5.09
N ALA A 186 -4.09 -6.84 4.14
CA ALA A 186 -4.28 -7.37 2.79
C ALA A 186 -2.95 -7.65 2.07
N THR A 187 -1.97 -6.76 2.26
CA THR A 187 -0.62 -6.93 1.72
C THR A 187 0.14 -8.06 2.41
N GLY A 188 -0.03 -8.21 3.73
CA GLY A 188 0.46 -9.37 4.47
C GLY A 188 -0.10 -10.68 3.91
N GLY A 189 -1.40 -10.74 3.61
CA GLY A 189 -2.03 -11.87 2.93
C GLY A 189 -1.37 -12.19 1.58
N PHE A 190 -1.10 -11.17 0.77
CA PHE A 190 -0.36 -11.36 -0.50
C PHE A 190 1.06 -11.89 -0.28
N LEU A 191 1.79 -11.39 0.72
CA LEU A 191 3.14 -11.87 1.06
C LEU A 191 3.12 -13.33 1.53
N LEU A 192 2.13 -13.74 2.33
CA LEU A 192 1.95 -15.13 2.76
C LEU A 192 1.73 -16.06 1.57
N TRP A 193 0.98 -15.64 0.55
CA TRP A 193 0.80 -16.38 -0.69
C TRP A 193 2.09 -16.49 -1.54
N ASN A 194 3.09 -15.65 -1.28
CA ASN A 194 4.41 -15.63 -1.94
C ASN A 194 5.55 -16.18 -1.07
N TRP A 195 5.26 -16.65 0.14
CA TRP A 195 6.21 -17.31 1.03
C TRP A 195 6.01 -18.84 0.95
N PRO A 196 7.06 -19.69 1.02
CA PRO A 196 8.51 -19.43 1.03
C PRO A 196 9.15 -19.13 -0.33
N THR A 197 8.42 -19.37 -1.41
CA THR A 197 8.85 -19.14 -2.78
C THR A 197 7.89 -18.21 -3.47
N GLU A 198 8.44 -17.21 -4.18
CA GLU A 198 7.62 -16.22 -4.87
C GLU A 198 6.84 -16.88 -6.01
N ARG A 199 5.51 -16.84 -5.92
CA ARG A 199 4.59 -17.52 -6.85
C ARG A 199 3.88 -16.55 -7.79
N HIS A 200 3.74 -15.30 -7.37
CA HIS A 200 3.00 -14.24 -8.05
C HIS A 200 3.96 -13.14 -8.49
N VAL A 201 3.54 -12.38 -9.51
CA VAL A 201 4.36 -11.34 -10.13
C VAL A 201 3.86 -9.97 -9.70
N TRP A 202 4.76 -9.01 -9.56
CA TRP A 202 4.39 -7.61 -9.32
C TRP A 202 4.07 -6.90 -10.64
N GLY A 203 2.80 -6.95 -11.04
CA GLY A 203 2.28 -6.33 -12.26
C GLY A 203 1.92 -4.85 -12.12
N ALA A 204 1.17 -4.33 -13.09
CA ALA A 204 0.61 -2.99 -13.07
C ALA A 204 -0.34 -2.80 -11.87
N SER A 205 -1.13 -3.81 -11.55
CA SER A 205 -2.04 -3.81 -10.39
C SER A 205 -1.29 -3.69 -9.06
N GLY A 206 -0.10 -4.29 -8.94
CA GLY A 206 0.77 -4.13 -7.77
C GLY A 206 1.30 -2.71 -7.64
N ARG A 207 1.70 -2.07 -8.75
CA ARG A 207 2.15 -0.65 -8.74
C ARG A 207 1.03 0.30 -8.34
N VAL A 208 -0.19 0.05 -8.82
CA VAL A 208 -1.38 0.80 -8.37
C VAL A 208 -1.62 0.60 -6.88
N ALA A 209 -1.57 -0.64 -6.39
CA ALA A 209 -1.76 -0.94 -4.98
C ALA A 209 -0.72 -0.23 -4.09
N LEU A 210 0.54 -0.13 -4.56
CA LEU A 210 1.60 0.64 -3.90
C LEU A 210 1.31 2.16 -3.86
N GLY A 211 0.43 2.65 -4.73
CA GLY A 211 -0.08 4.01 -4.72
C GLY A 211 -1.10 4.31 -3.62
N LEU A 212 -1.81 3.30 -3.10
CA LEU A 212 -2.89 3.50 -2.12
C LEU A 212 -2.40 4.10 -0.78
N PRO A 213 -1.26 3.68 -0.20
CA PRO A 213 -0.71 4.34 0.99
C PRO A 213 -0.42 5.82 0.76
N LEU A 214 -0.05 6.26 -0.46
CA LEU A 214 0.15 7.67 -0.76
C LEU A 214 -1.15 8.45 -0.75
N LEU A 215 -2.24 7.87 -1.26
CA LEU A 215 -3.56 8.51 -1.23
C LEU A 215 -4.06 8.65 0.22
N LEU A 216 -3.86 7.62 1.05
CA LEU A 216 -4.15 7.69 2.49
C LEU A 216 -3.27 8.73 3.19
N ALA A 217 -1.97 8.75 2.91
CA ALA A 217 -1.04 9.73 3.45
C ALA A 217 -1.39 11.16 3.05
N ALA A 218 -1.90 11.38 1.83
CA ALA A 218 -2.39 12.69 1.38
C ALA A 218 -3.55 13.15 2.25
N ILE A 219 -4.52 12.26 2.52
CA ILE A 219 -5.66 12.63 3.37
C ILE A 219 -5.19 12.92 4.79
N LEU A 220 -4.33 12.05 5.33
CA LEU A 220 -3.78 12.21 6.67
C LEU A 220 -3.02 13.53 6.80
N ALA A 221 -2.12 13.84 5.87
CA ALA A 221 -1.27 15.03 5.93
C ALA A 221 -2.02 16.34 5.68
N LEU A 222 -3.10 16.33 4.88
CA LEU A 222 -3.79 17.56 4.46
C LEU A 222 -5.07 17.86 5.25
N TYR A 223 -5.71 16.83 5.82
CA TYR A 223 -7.03 16.97 6.46
C TYR A 223 -7.05 16.55 7.93
N THR A 224 -5.90 16.22 8.53
CA THR A 224 -5.81 15.87 9.96
C THR A 224 -4.72 16.67 10.67
N GLN A 225 -4.71 16.59 12.01
CA GLN A 225 -3.72 17.24 12.85
C GLN A 225 -2.41 16.45 12.98
N VAL A 226 -2.25 15.34 12.26
CA VAL A 226 -1.01 14.54 12.32
C VAL A 226 0.15 15.33 11.73
N GLN A 227 1.27 15.32 12.45
CA GLN A 227 2.51 15.93 12.00
C GLN A 227 3.02 15.21 10.73
N ALA A 228 2.71 15.74 9.55
CA ALA A 228 3.03 15.13 8.25
C ALA A 228 4.53 14.79 8.09
N ALA A 229 5.41 15.51 8.79
CA ALA A 229 6.84 15.25 8.83
C ALA A 229 7.19 13.83 9.35
N THR A 230 6.37 13.24 10.22
CA THR A 230 6.60 11.88 10.74
C THR A 230 6.49 10.82 9.65
N LEU A 231 5.61 11.02 8.66
CA LEU A 231 5.47 10.11 7.51
C LEU A 231 6.72 10.10 6.62
N LEU A 232 7.51 11.17 6.62
CA LEU A 232 8.77 11.23 5.88
C LEU A 232 9.78 10.20 6.41
N LEU A 233 9.69 9.85 7.70
CA LEU A 233 10.56 8.85 8.32
C LEU A 233 10.26 7.42 7.83
N ALA A 234 9.13 7.19 7.16
CA ALA A 234 8.82 5.93 6.52
C ALA A 234 9.41 5.80 5.11
N LEU A 235 9.83 6.90 4.47
CA LEU A 235 10.40 6.90 3.10
C LEU A 235 11.68 6.08 2.93
N PRO A 236 12.57 5.91 3.93
CA PRO A 236 13.69 4.98 3.83
C PRO A 236 13.26 3.54 3.54
N ALA A 237 12.00 3.14 3.76
CA ALA A 237 11.48 1.83 3.36
C ALA A 237 11.62 1.59 1.85
N LEU A 238 11.58 2.63 1.02
CA LEU A 238 11.79 2.53 -0.43
C LEU A 238 13.19 1.98 -0.80
N ALA A 239 14.17 2.10 0.11
CA ALA A 239 15.52 1.59 -0.06
C ALA A 239 15.71 0.14 0.40
N ALA A 240 14.65 -0.54 0.87
CA ALA A 240 14.74 -1.88 1.44
C ALA A 240 15.33 -2.92 0.47
N GLU A 241 14.95 -2.90 -0.82
CA GLU A 241 15.46 -3.83 -1.82
C GLU A 241 16.93 -3.55 -2.21
N PRO A 242 17.35 -2.31 -2.52
CA PRO A 242 18.76 -1.97 -2.67
C PRO A 242 19.63 -2.39 -1.48
N LEU A 243 19.12 -2.24 -0.25
CA LEU A 243 19.81 -2.66 0.98
C LEU A 243 19.87 -4.19 1.09
N ARG A 244 18.76 -4.89 0.81
CA ARG A 244 18.71 -6.36 0.80
C ARG A 244 19.76 -6.95 -0.13
N ARG A 245 19.94 -6.38 -1.33
CA ARG A 245 20.92 -6.85 -2.32
C ARG A 245 22.38 -6.76 -1.85
N ARG A 246 22.65 -5.98 -0.80
CA ARG A 246 23.98 -5.88 -0.17
C ARG A 246 24.19 -6.90 0.94
N LEU A 247 23.16 -7.62 1.36
CA LEU A 247 23.27 -8.65 2.40
C LEU A 247 23.75 -9.97 1.79
N PRO A 248 24.71 -10.67 2.42
CA PRO A 248 25.15 -11.98 1.99
C PRO A 248 24.08 -13.03 2.35
N ILE A 249 23.12 -13.25 1.46
CA ILE A 249 22.09 -14.29 1.62
C ILE A 249 22.64 -15.60 1.04
N PRO A 250 22.71 -16.69 1.82
CA PRO A 250 23.22 -17.97 1.32
C PRO A 250 22.33 -18.56 0.20
N ASP A 251 22.95 -19.09 -0.86
CA ASP A 251 22.30 -19.85 -1.94
C ASP A 251 21.89 -21.26 -1.49
N THR A 252 21.10 -21.33 -0.42
CA THR A 252 20.50 -22.56 0.10
C THR A 252 19.02 -22.62 -0.30
N GLY A 253 18.37 -23.78 -0.12
CA GLY A 253 16.91 -23.90 -0.33
C GLY A 253 16.06 -22.94 0.51
N PHE A 254 16.63 -22.38 1.59
CA PHE A 254 15.99 -21.37 2.44
C PHE A 254 16.35 -19.92 2.07
N GLY A 255 17.29 -19.70 1.16
CA GLY A 255 17.73 -18.37 0.71
C GLY A 255 16.58 -17.45 0.24
N PRO A 256 15.60 -17.94 -0.56
CA PRO A 256 14.46 -17.13 -0.99
C PRO A 256 13.55 -16.68 0.16
N ALA A 257 13.32 -17.56 1.13
CA ALA A 257 12.54 -17.26 2.32
C ALA A 257 13.25 -16.21 3.20
N LEU A 258 14.56 -16.39 3.41
CA LEU A 258 15.41 -15.42 4.14
C LEU A 258 15.45 -14.07 3.44
N GLY A 259 15.52 -14.02 2.11
CA GLY A 259 15.46 -12.78 1.34
C GLY A 259 14.15 -12.03 1.50
N THR A 260 13.01 -12.75 1.49
CA THR A 260 11.68 -12.18 1.73
C THR A 260 11.56 -11.61 3.14
N VAL A 261 12.05 -12.34 4.15
CA VAL A 261 12.07 -11.86 5.54
C VAL A 261 12.98 -10.64 5.68
N ALA A 262 14.18 -10.68 5.12
CA ALA A 262 15.15 -9.58 5.20
C ALA A 262 14.60 -8.28 4.58
N VAL A 263 14.01 -8.34 3.39
CA VAL A 263 13.42 -7.13 2.77
C VAL A 263 12.22 -6.62 3.56
N THR A 264 11.41 -7.51 4.13
CA THR A 264 10.27 -7.12 4.96
C THR A 264 10.73 -6.41 6.23
N VAL A 265 11.73 -6.95 6.92
CA VAL A 265 12.31 -6.32 8.12
C VAL A 265 12.92 -4.96 7.76
N LEU A 266 13.72 -4.89 6.69
CA LEU A 266 14.32 -3.63 6.24
C LEU A 266 13.28 -2.58 5.85
N ALA A 267 12.15 -2.97 5.27
CA ALA A 267 11.07 -2.06 4.92
C ALA A 267 10.27 -1.60 6.14
N VAL A 268 9.99 -2.50 7.11
CA VAL A 268 9.17 -2.20 8.29
C VAL A 268 9.92 -1.34 9.31
N LEU A 269 11.25 -1.48 9.43
CA LEU A 269 12.04 -0.70 10.40
C LEU A 269 11.81 0.83 10.30
N PRO A 270 11.92 1.47 9.11
CA PRO A 270 11.57 2.88 8.95
C PRO A 270 10.12 3.23 9.32
N ALA A 271 9.17 2.34 9.03
CA ALA A 271 7.77 2.54 9.43
C ALA A 271 7.61 2.55 10.95
N LEU A 272 8.30 1.66 11.68
CA LEU A 272 8.31 1.65 13.15
C LEU A 272 8.93 2.92 13.73
N VAL A 273 9.99 3.44 13.10
CA VAL A 273 10.61 4.72 13.50
C VAL A 273 9.63 5.88 13.29
N ALA A 274 8.92 5.91 12.17
CA ALA A 274 7.88 6.91 11.90
C ALA A 274 6.76 6.87 12.96
N ILE A 275 6.31 5.67 13.32
CA ILE A 275 5.29 5.45 14.36
C ILE A 275 5.78 5.91 15.73
N ALA A 276 7.00 5.52 16.12
CA ALA A 276 7.59 5.90 17.40
C ALA A 276 7.76 7.43 17.51
N ALA A 277 8.19 8.08 16.42
CA ALA A 277 8.30 9.53 16.35
C ALA A 277 6.93 10.22 16.48
N ALA A 278 5.90 9.70 15.80
CA ALA A 278 4.54 10.22 15.92
C ALA A 278 4.00 10.09 17.35
N TRP A 279 4.23 8.95 18.00
CA TRP A 279 3.80 8.72 19.38
C TRP A 279 4.55 9.61 20.40
N ALA A 280 5.86 9.80 20.20
CA ALA A 280 6.66 10.68 21.06
C ALA A 280 6.23 12.15 20.92
N LEU A 281 5.93 12.60 19.70
CA LEU A 281 5.48 13.97 19.43
C LEU A 281 4.04 14.24 19.87
N SER A 282 3.18 13.21 19.93
CA SER A 282 1.83 13.32 20.48
C SER A 282 1.78 13.32 22.01
N GLY A 283 2.93 13.32 22.70
CA GLY A 283 3.01 13.40 24.16
C GLY A 283 2.77 12.08 24.89
N GLY A 284 2.80 10.93 24.19
CA GLY A 284 2.62 9.61 24.80
C GLY A 284 1.19 9.29 25.26
N GLU A 285 0.29 10.27 25.26
CA GLU A 285 -1.15 10.06 25.43
C GLU A 285 -1.72 9.49 24.14
N ALA A 286 -1.88 8.17 24.08
CA ALA A 286 -2.80 7.58 23.11
C ALA A 286 -4.19 8.15 23.46
N SER A 287 -4.81 8.86 22.52
CA SER A 287 -6.13 9.49 22.70
C SER A 287 -7.06 8.55 23.45
N PRO A 288 -7.75 8.99 24.52
CA PRO A 288 -8.67 8.13 25.22
C PRO A 288 -9.82 7.65 24.32
N TYR A 289 -10.09 8.37 23.22
CA TYR A 289 -11.13 8.09 22.23
C TYR A 289 -10.80 8.69 20.86
#